data_AF-A0A661GSI0-F1
#
_entry.id   AF-A0A661GSI0-F1
#
_cell.length_a   1.000
_cell.length_b   1.000
_cell.length_c   1.000
_cell.angle_alpha   90.00
_cell.angle_beta   90.00
_cell.angle_gamma   90.00
#
_symmetry.space_group_name_H-M   'P 1'
#
loop_
_entity.id
_entity.type
_entity.pdbx_description
1 polymer ?
#
loop_
_entity_poly.entity_id
_entity_poly.type
_entity_poly.pdbx_seq_one_letter_code
_entity_poly.pdbx_strand_id
1 'polypeptide(L)'
;MAEVLPRIHQVDWQLKLPNWEKPRELVEEISRWEPIYNKALEPSWAEAADKLRLKLLATMPSTTPRGIVHGDYQPGNALFHEGKLTGIIDWELVRIGSVLLDIGWVMFCADKNFWTDNIKPCVPILPAELADIYQQGMGQSLPDLQWFQALAAYQLGAIACLNVRLHRKKQRVDPMWEEFAQTVPRFYSEAMKLL
;
A
#
# COMPACT_ATOMS: atom_id res chain seq x y z
N MET A 1 -5.16 15.02 -0.56
CA MET A 1 -4.09 14.00 -0.76
C MET A 1 -4.17 13.41 -2.16
N ALA A 2 -5.23 12.66 -2.51
CA ALA A 2 -5.39 12.08 -3.86
C ALA A 2 -5.28 13.10 -5.01
N GLU A 3 -5.77 14.34 -4.81
CA GLU A 3 -5.61 15.43 -5.80
C GLU A 3 -4.16 15.89 -6.03
N VAL A 4 -3.31 15.78 -5.01
CA VAL A 4 -1.91 16.26 -5.06
C VAL A 4 -0.96 15.18 -5.57
N LEU A 5 -1.28 13.92 -5.29
CA LEU A 5 -0.45 12.78 -5.62
C LEU A 5 -0.06 12.70 -7.13
N PRO A 6 -0.96 12.99 -8.10
CA PRO A 6 -0.60 13.08 -9.52
C PRO A 6 0.52 14.08 -9.82
N ARG A 7 0.64 15.18 -9.06
CA ARG A 7 1.70 16.18 -9.24
C ARG A 7 3.08 15.63 -8.89
N ILE A 8 3.15 14.70 -7.95
CA ILE A 8 4.39 13.97 -7.60
C ILE A 8 4.68 12.94 -8.69
N HIS A 9 3.66 12.17 -9.06
CA HIS A 9 3.80 11.04 -9.98
C HIS A 9 4.09 11.44 -11.45
N GLN A 10 3.73 12.66 -11.83
CA GLN A 10 4.01 13.22 -13.17
C GLN A 10 5.30 14.05 -13.22
N VAL A 11 6.09 14.10 -12.15
CA VAL A 11 7.45 14.64 -12.24
C VAL A 11 8.24 13.82 -13.26
N ASP A 12 8.81 14.49 -14.26
CA ASP A 12 9.75 13.89 -15.20
C ASP A 12 11.05 13.52 -14.49
N TRP A 13 11.03 12.37 -13.82
CA TRP A 13 12.14 11.86 -13.04
C TRP A 13 13.35 11.49 -13.92
N GLN A 14 13.12 11.15 -15.19
CA GLN A 14 14.23 10.84 -16.11
C GLN A 14 15.06 12.09 -16.40
N LEU A 15 14.40 13.24 -16.55
CA LEU A 15 15.06 14.53 -16.71
C LEU A 15 15.60 15.09 -15.39
N LYS A 16 14.84 14.96 -14.29
CA LYS A 16 15.15 15.61 -13.00
C LYS A 16 16.10 14.81 -12.11
N LEU A 17 16.07 13.48 -12.22
CA LEU A 17 16.84 12.53 -11.40
C LEU A 17 17.55 11.50 -12.30
N PRO A 18 18.36 11.96 -13.29
CA PRO A 18 19.01 11.04 -14.22
C PRO A 18 19.93 10.08 -13.46
N ASN A 19 19.82 8.78 -13.76
CA ASN A 19 20.63 7.71 -13.16
C ASN A 19 20.54 7.59 -11.63
N TRP A 20 19.50 8.14 -10.99
CA TRP A 20 19.36 8.06 -9.53
C TRP A 20 19.23 6.63 -9.03
N GLU A 21 18.36 5.82 -9.64
CA GLU A 21 18.28 4.38 -9.40
C GLU A 21 17.63 3.63 -10.58
N LYS A 22 17.73 2.30 -10.55
CA LYS A 22 16.98 1.44 -11.47
C LYS A 22 15.52 1.35 -11.02
N PRO A 23 14.54 1.59 -11.90
CA PRO A 23 13.13 1.39 -11.56
C PRO A 23 12.88 -0.02 -11.04
N ARG A 24 12.21 -0.13 -9.88
CA ARG A 24 11.86 -1.41 -9.29
C ARG A 24 10.69 -2.06 -10.04
N GLU A 25 10.84 -3.35 -10.33
CA GLU A 25 9.78 -4.12 -10.99
C GLU A 25 8.72 -4.60 -9.98
N LEU A 26 7.47 -4.72 -10.44
CA LEU A 26 6.36 -5.16 -9.59
C LEU A 26 6.56 -6.56 -9.01
N VAL A 27 7.24 -7.46 -9.74
CA VAL A 27 7.60 -8.79 -9.22
C VAL A 27 8.48 -8.69 -7.97
N GLU A 28 9.34 -7.68 -7.90
CA GLU A 28 10.19 -7.42 -6.73
C GLU A 28 9.36 -6.86 -5.56
N GLU A 29 8.34 -6.03 -5.86
CA GLU A 29 7.40 -5.50 -4.86
C GLU A 29 6.52 -6.56 -4.22
N ILE A 30 6.27 -7.67 -4.92
CA ILE A 30 5.52 -8.81 -4.41
C ILE A 30 6.44 -9.78 -3.65
N SER A 31 7.55 -10.17 -4.29
CA SER A 31 8.41 -11.26 -3.81
C SER A 31 9.18 -10.92 -2.53
N ARG A 32 9.53 -9.65 -2.31
CA ARG A 32 10.30 -9.22 -1.12
C ARG A 32 9.60 -9.48 0.22
N TRP A 33 8.28 -9.70 0.21
CA TRP A 33 7.48 -9.87 1.43
C TRP A 33 7.35 -11.32 1.88
N GLU A 34 7.69 -12.30 1.03
CA GLU A 34 7.71 -13.73 1.37
C GLU A 34 8.51 -14.04 2.65
N PRO A 35 9.79 -13.63 2.79
CA PRO A 35 10.53 -13.86 4.03
C PRO A 35 9.97 -13.09 5.23
N ILE A 36 9.08 -12.11 5.03
CA ILE A 36 8.48 -11.30 6.09
C ILE A 36 7.22 -11.98 6.63
N TYR A 37 6.26 -12.35 5.78
CA TYR A 37 5.05 -13.04 6.26
C TYR A 37 5.35 -14.47 6.73
N ASN A 38 6.42 -15.12 6.23
CA ASN A 38 6.88 -16.42 6.76
C ASN A 38 7.33 -16.37 8.23
N LYS A 39 7.45 -15.16 8.80
CA LYS A 39 7.69 -14.95 10.23
C LYS A 39 6.39 -14.91 11.05
N ALA A 40 5.21 -15.08 10.45
CA ALA A 40 3.95 -15.12 11.17
C ALA A 40 3.99 -16.16 12.30
N LEU A 41 3.30 -15.86 13.40
CA LEU A 41 3.10 -16.83 14.49
C LEU A 41 2.02 -17.86 14.15
N GLU A 42 1.00 -17.45 13.39
CA GLU A 42 -0.10 -18.29 12.94
C GLU A 42 0.22 -18.86 11.55
N PRO A 43 0.32 -20.20 11.37
CA PRO A 43 0.60 -20.80 10.06
C PRO A 43 -0.44 -20.43 8.99
N SER A 44 -1.71 -20.32 9.39
CA SER A 44 -2.81 -19.96 8.48
C SER A 44 -2.67 -18.57 7.86
N TRP A 45 -2.00 -17.64 8.54
CA TRP A 45 -1.72 -16.30 7.98
C TRP A 45 -0.67 -16.37 6.89
N ALA A 46 0.39 -17.15 7.09
CA ALA A 46 1.43 -17.35 6.08
C ALA A 46 0.87 -18.07 4.84
N GLU A 47 0.00 -19.07 5.03
CA GLU A 47 -0.69 -19.75 3.92
C GLU A 47 -1.61 -18.80 3.13
N ALA A 48 -2.38 -17.95 3.82
CA ALA A 48 -3.23 -16.96 3.17
C ALA A 48 -2.42 -15.91 2.41
N ALA A 49 -1.31 -15.44 3.00
CA ALA A 49 -0.38 -14.51 2.37
C ALA A 49 0.26 -15.12 1.12
N ASP A 50 0.68 -16.39 1.16
CA ASP A 50 1.29 -17.06 0.03
C ASP A 50 0.30 -17.29 -1.13
N LYS A 51 -0.94 -17.68 -0.81
CA LYS A 51 -2.03 -17.76 -1.81
C LYS A 51 -2.26 -16.42 -2.50
N LEU A 52 -2.31 -15.33 -1.73
CA LEU A 52 -2.45 -13.98 -2.27
C LEU A 52 -1.24 -13.56 -3.09
N ARG A 53 -0.02 -13.86 -2.64
CA ARG A 53 1.22 -13.61 -3.38
C ARG A 53 1.20 -14.28 -4.76
N LEU A 54 0.84 -15.56 -4.82
CA LEU A 54 0.75 -16.30 -6.09
C LEU A 54 -0.31 -15.72 -7.02
N LYS A 55 -1.48 -15.33 -6.49
CA LYS A 55 -2.53 -14.66 -7.27
C LYS A 55 -2.08 -13.30 -7.80
N LEU A 56 -1.42 -12.48 -6.98
CA LEU A 56 -0.85 -11.19 -7.39
C LEU A 56 0.16 -11.38 -8.52
N LEU A 57 1.09 -12.34 -8.40
CA LEU A 57 2.06 -12.67 -9.44
C LEU A 57 1.38 -13.10 -10.75
N ALA A 58 0.31 -13.90 -10.67
CA ALA A 58 -0.40 -14.42 -11.83
C ALA A 58 -1.30 -13.38 -12.53
N THR A 59 -1.69 -12.31 -11.84
CA THR A 59 -2.64 -11.29 -12.33
C THR A 59 -2.03 -9.90 -12.47
N MET A 60 -0.70 -9.81 -12.32
CA MET A 60 0.02 -8.54 -12.31
C MET A 60 -0.21 -7.75 -13.62
N PRO A 61 -0.50 -6.43 -13.52
CA PRO A 61 -0.63 -5.57 -14.69
C PRO A 61 0.64 -5.60 -15.56
N SER A 62 0.45 -5.66 -16.88
CA SER A 62 1.56 -5.76 -17.84
C SER A 62 2.35 -4.45 -17.98
N THR A 63 1.67 -3.31 -17.86
CA THR A 63 2.28 -1.98 -18.00
C THR A 63 1.65 -1.01 -17.02
N THR A 64 2.49 -0.27 -16.27
CA THR A 64 2.02 0.78 -15.37
C THR A 64 2.87 2.04 -15.51
N PRO A 65 2.29 3.24 -15.26
CA PRO A 65 3.07 4.47 -15.25
C PRO A 65 4.19 4.39 -14.21
N ARG A 66 5.40 4.81 -14.61
CA ARG A 66 6.59 4.79 -13.76
C ARG A 66 7.02 6.19 -13.38
N GLY A 67 7.39 6.35 -12.12
CA GLY A 67 7.75 7.65 -11.56
C GLY A 67 8.24 7.53 -10.13
N ILE A 68 8.27 8.68 -9.46
CA ILE A 68 8.62 8.77 -8.05
C ILE A 68 7.47 8.18 -7.23
N VAL A 69 7.76 7.15 -6.46
CA VAL A 69 6.88 6.53 -5.47
C VAL A 69 7.36 6.97 -4.10
N HIS A 70 6.48 7.57 -3.31
CA HIS A 70 6.74 7.94 -1.92
C HIS A 70 6.99 6.69 -1.05
N GLY A 71 6.17 5.65 -1.22
CA GLY A 71 6.32 4.36 -0.56
C GLY A 71 5.59 4.26 0.78
N ASP A 72 5.34 5.38 1.46
CA ASP A 72 4.47 5.47 2.64
C ASP A 72 3.52 6.68 2.59
N TYR A 73 2.75 6.81 1.51
CA TYR A 73 1.88 7.98 1.30
C TYR A 73 0.57 7.87 2.11
N GLN A 74 0.62 8.30 3.38
CA GLN A 74 -0.50 8.21 4.32
C GLN A 74 -0.76 9.51 5.09
N PRO A 75 -1.94 9.69 5.75
CA PRO A 75 -2.26 10.92 6.45
C PRO A 75 -1.24 11.36 7.51
N GLY A 76 -0.55 10.41 8.15
CA GLY A 76 0.52 10.71 9.11
C GLY A 76 1.72 11.45 8.50
N ASN A 77 1.92 11.32 7.19
CA ASN A 77 3.03 11.92 6.43
C ASN A 77 2.59 13.15 5.61
N ALA A 78 1.36 13.64 5.85
CA ALA A 78 0.77 14.77 5.15
C ALA A 78 0.56 15.96 6.09
N LEU A 79 1.20 17.08 5.78
CA LEU A 79 1.06 18.33 6.53
C LEU A 79 -0.05 19.19 5.95
N PHE A 80 -0.97 19.64 6.81
CA PHE A 80 -2.09 20.48 6.43
C PHE A 80 -2.03 21.85 7.09
N HIS A 81 -2.40 22.88 6.33
CA HIS A 81 -2.64 24.23 6.83
C HIS A 81 -3.94 24.73 6.22
N GLU A 82 -4.91 25.14 7.06
CA GLU A 82 -6.22 25.65 6.63
C GLU A 82 -6.94 24.72 5.63
N GLY A 83 -6.91 23.41 5.90
CA GLY A 83 -7.55 22.40 5.05
C GLY A 83 -6.82 22.09 3.74
N LYS A 84 -5.66 22.73 3.48
CA LYS A 84 -4.84 22.48 2.28
C LYS A 84 -3.60 21.68 2.63
N LEU A 85 -3.26 20.73 1.77
CA LEU A 85 -2.01 19.98 1.86
C LEU A 85 -0.83 20.90 1.52
N THR A 86 0.07 21.13 2.46
CA THR A 86 1.23 22.05 2.30
C THR A 86 2.57 21.34 2.26
N GLY A 87 2.64 20.09 2.72
CA GLY A 87 3.88 19.32 2.71
C GLY A 87 3.64 17.82 2.77
N ILE A 88 4.57 17.08 2.18
CA ILE A 88 4.69 15.63 2.30
C ILE A 88 6.07 15.36 2.89
N ILE A 89 6.13 14.59 3.97
CA ILE A 89 7.34 14.28 4.71
C ILE A 89 7.60 12.77 4.70
N ASP A 90 8.74 12.36 5.26
CA ASP A 90 9.11 10.95 5.41
C ASP A 90 9.31 10.20 4.08
N TRP A 91 10.27 10.71 3.29
CA TRP A 91 10.64 10.16 1.99
C TRP A 91 11.67 9.02 2.09
N GLU A 92 11.83 8.35 3.25
CA GLU A 92 12.90 7.34 3.40
C GLU A 92 12.66 6.07 2.57
N LEU A 93 11.41 5.79 2.20
CA LEU A 93 11.01 4.67 1.35
C LEU A 93 10.85 5.05 -0.12
N VAL A 94 11.27 6.27 -0.48
CA VAL A 94 11.18 6.80 -1.83
C VAL A 94 11.91 5.90 -2.81
N ARG A 95 11.30 5.71 -3.98
CA ARG A 95 11.94 4.99 -5.08
C ARG A 95 11.35 5.32 -6.44
N ILE A 96 12.00 4.88 -7.51
CA ILE A 96 11.44 4.82 -8.85
C ILE A 96 10.76 3.47 -9.05
N GLY A 97 9.48 3.49 -9.43
CA GLY A 97 8.68 2.30 -9.64
C GLY A 97 7.30 2.61 -10.20
N SER A 98 6.37 1.68 -10.08
CA SER A 98 4.97 1.93 -10.44
C SER A 98 4.36 2.96 -9.49
N VAL A 99 3.93 4.10 -10.02
CA VAL A 99 3.32 5.16 -9.21
C VAL A 99 1.97 4.77 -8.62
N LEU A 100 1.36 3.70 -9.15
CA LEU A 100 0.06 3.21 -8.68
C LEU A 100 0.14 2.57 -7.28
N LEU A 101 1.35 2.28 -6.79
CA LEU A 101 1.60 1.77 -5.43
C LEU A 101 1.09 2.74 -4.36
N ASP A 102 1.35 4.05 -4.50
CA ASP A 102 0.95 5.04 -3.49
C ASP A 102 -0.57 5.24 -3.46
N ILE A 103 -1.24 5.32 -4.62
CA ILE A 103 -2.71 5.46 -4.63
C ILE A 103 -3.40 4.17 -4.18
N GLY A 104 -2.86 2.99 -4.54
CA GLY A 104 -3.35 1.71 -4.04
C GLY A 104 -3.29 1.63 -2.51
N TRP A 105 -2.22 2.14 -1.91
CA TRP A 105 -2.08 2.28 -0.46
C TRP A 105 -3.17 3.18 0.14
N VAL A 106 -3.39 4.37 -0.43
CA VAL A 106 -4.43 5.30 0.05
C VAL A 106 -5.83 4.68 -0.05
N MET A 107 -6.14 4.03 -1.18
CA MET A 107 -7.41 3.34 -1.40
C MET A 107 -7.62 2.23 -0.35
N PHE A 108 -6.59 1.43 -0.09
CA PHE A 108 -6.62 0.37 0.92
C PHE A 108 -6.87 0.93 2.32
N CYS A 109 -6.16 2.00 2.71
CA CYS A 109 -6.37 2.65 4.00
C CYS A 109 -7.77 3.26 4.15
N ALA A 110 -8.42 3.69 3.08
CA ALA A 110 -9.78 4.23 3.11
C ALA A 110 -10.87 3.14 3.09
N ASP A 111 -10.57 1.95 2.60
CA ASP A 111 -11.54 0.87 2.45
C ASP A 111 -11.83 0.16 3.78
N LYS A 112 -12.96 0.56 4.37
CA LYS A 112 -13.48 0.03 5.65
C LYS A 112 -13.68 -1.48 5.70
N ASN A 113 -13.75 -2.18 4.57
CA ASN A 113 -13.92 -3.64 4.55
C ASN A 113 -12.66 -4.39 5.03
N PHE A 114 -11.49 -3.78 4.83
CA PHE A 114 -10.20 -4.37 5.23
C PHE A 114 -9.98 -4.34 6.75
N TRP A 115 -10.73 -3.52 7.49
CA TRP A 115 -10.46 -3.22 8.90
C TRP A 115 -11.52 -3.83 9.82
N THR A 116 -11.11 -4.16 11.04
CA THR A 116 -12.05 -4.48 12.13
C THR A 116 -12.62 -3.19 12.72
N ASP A 117 -13.73 -3.28 13.46
CA ASP A 117 -14.40 -2.07 13.98
C ASP A 117 -13.54 -1.28 14.99
N ASN A 118 -12.61 -1.94 15.69
CA ASN A 118 -11.71 -1.31 16.66
C ASN A 118 -10.68 -0.36 16.03
N ILE A 119 -10.19 -0.68 14.83
CA ILE A 119 -9.16 0.08 14.12
C ILE A 119 -9.64 0.59 12.76
N LYS A 120 -10.96 0.71 12.61
CA LYS A 120 -11.60 1.13 11.36
C LYS A 120 -11.26 2.59 11.04
N PRO A 121 -10.89 2.92 9.79
CA PRO A 121 -10.61 4.28 9.39
C PRO A 121 -11.88 5.15 9.46
N CYS A 122 -11.75 6.32 10.10
CA CYS A 122 -12.78 7.36 10.06
C CYS A 122 -12.61 8.22 8.81
N VAL A 123 -13.03 7.68 7.67
CA VAL A 123 -12.88 8.32 6.35
C VAL A 123 -14.24 8.46 5.68
N PRO A 124 -14.63 9.66 5.21
CA PRO A 124 -15.94 9.90 4.59
C PRO A 124 -15.99 9.61 3.08
N ILE A 125 -14.87 9.21 2.47
CA ILE A 125 -14.73 8.98 1.02
C ILE A 125 -14.51 7.50 0.72
N LEU A 126 -15.10 7.01 -0.37
CA LEU A 126 -14.94 5.63 -0.83
C LEU A 126 -13.66 5.44 -1.64
N PRO A 127 -13.08 4.22 -1.66
CA PRO A 127 -11.92 3.90 -2.50
C PRO A 127 -12.12 4.22 -3.99
N ALA A 128 -13.34 4.01 -4.51
CA ALA A 128 -13.66 4.32 -5.90
C ALA A 128 -13.61 5.84 -6.19
N GLU A 129 -14.07 6.67 -5.27
CA GLU A 129 -14.00 8.13 -5.42
C GLU A 129 -12.54 8.63 -5.37
N LEU A 130 -11.71 8.01 -4.52
CA LEU A 130 -10.26 8.28 -4.50
C LEU A 130 -9.59 7.90 -5.83
N ALA A 131 -9.97 6.75 -6.40
CA ALA A 131 -9.51 6.30 -7.71
C ALA A 131 -9.91 7.28 -8.81
N ASP A 132 -11.14 7.77 -8.81
CA ASP A 132 -11.65 8.74 -9.79
C ASP A 132 -10.89 10.07 -9.72
N ILE A 133 -10.70 10.62 -8.52
CA ILE A 133 -9.91 11.84 -8.32
C ILE A 133 -8.48 11.68 -8.85
N TYR A 134 -7.85 10.54 -8.54
CA TYR A 134 -6.48 10.27 -8.97
C TYR A 134 -6.38 10.10 -10.49
N GLN A 135 -7.29 9.35 -11.11
CA GLN A 135 -7.33 9.16 -12.58
C GLN A 135 -7.55 10.49 -13.31
N GLN A 136 -8.46 11.34 -12.81
CA GLN A 136 -8.68 12.68 -13.35
C GLN A 136 -7.39 13.52 -13.29
N GLY A 137 -6.68 13.51 -12.16
CA GLY A 137 -5.42 14.23 -12.02
C GLY A 137 -4.28 13.65 -12.87
N MET A 138 -4.30 12.34 -13.15
CA MET A 138 -3.36 11.69 -14.08
C MET A 138 -3.73 11.87 -15.55
N GLY A 139 -4.95 12.34 -15.85
CA GLY A 139 -5.43 12.55 -17.22
C GLY A 139 -5.61 11.27 -18.04
N GLN A 140 -5.69 10.10 -17.40
CA GLN A 140 -5.82 8.80 -18.06
C GLN A 140 -6.61 7.80 -17.21
N SER A 141 -7.24 6.82 -17.88
CA SER A 141 -7.88 5.68 -17.22
C SER A 141 -6.83 4.68 -16.73
N LEU A 142 -7.03 4.16 -15.53
CA LEU A 142 -6.11 3.24 -14.84
C LEU A 142 -6.94 2.07 -14.29
N PRO A 143 -7.25 1.06 -15.12
CA PRO A 143 -8.19 0.00 -14.73
C PRO A 143 -7.68 -0.90 -13.60
N ASP A 144 -6.36 -0.95 -13.39
CA ASP A 144 -5.73 -1.88 -12.44
C ASP A 144 -5.64 -1.35 -11.00
N LEU A 145 -6.25 -0.21 -10.67
CA LEU A 145 -6.10 0.41 -9.34
C LEU A 145 -6.52 -0.49 -8.17
N GLN A 146 -7.53 -1.33 -8.37
CA GLN A 146 -7.95 -2.33 -7.37
C GLN A 146 -6.88 -3.42 -7.15
N TRP A 147 -6.10 -3.77 -8.18
CA TRP A 147 -4.96 -4.68 -8.03
C TRP A 147 -3.89 -4.08 -7.10
N PHE A 148 -3.62 -2.78 -7.23
CA PHE A 148 -2.69 -2.07 -6.33
C PHE A 148 -3.23 -1.94 -4.92
N GLN A 149 -4.54 -1.79 -4.75
CA GLN A 149 -5.20 -1.84 -3.45
C GLN A 149 -5.02 -3.23 -2.78
N ALA A 150 -5.18 -4.31 -3.55
CA ALA A 150 -4.92 -5.67 -3.06
C ALA A 150 -3.44 -5.88 -2.68
N LEU A 151 -2.52 -5.34 -3.49
CA LEU A 151 -1.08 -5.39 -3.19
C LEU A 151 -0.77 -4.65 -1.87
N ALA A 152 -1.34 -3.46 -1.64
CA ALA A 152 -1.16 -2.73 -0.39
C ALA A 152 -1.61 -3.54 0.85
N ALA A 153 -2.77 -4.21 0.76
CA ALA A 153 -3.28 -5.09 1.81
C ALA A 153 -2.34 -6.28 2.08
N TYR A 154 -1.81 -6.91 1.02
CA TYR A 154 -0.81 -7.97 1.14
C TYR A 154 0.44 -7.50 1.90
N GLN A 155 0.95 -6.31 1.55
CA GLN A 155 2.14 -5.72 2.16
C GLN A 155 1.92 -5.40 3.64
N LEU A 156 0.81 -4.72 3.99
CA LEU A 156 0.52 -4.43 5.40
C LEU A 156 0.24 -5.71 6.20
N GLY A 157 -0.40 -6.72 5.60
CA GLY A 157 -0.57 -8.03 6.24
C GLY A 157 0.78 -8.68 6.59
N ALA A 158 1.76 -8.63 5.68
CA ALA A 158 3.11 -9.14 5.95
C ALA A 158 3.82 -8.35 7.07
N ILE A 159 3.71 -7.01 7.06
CA ILE A 159 4.21 -6.14 8.14
C ILE A 159 3.58 -6.51 9.48
N ALA A 160 2.26 -6.70 9.51
CA ALA A 160 1.52 -7.06 10.70
C ALA A 160 1.95 -8.44 11.22
N CYS A 161 2.12 -9.45 10.34
CA CYS A 161 2.66 -10.76 10.72
C CYS A 161 3.98 -10.65 11.49
N LEU A 162 4.92 -9.84 10.98
CA LEU A 162 6.20 -9.61 11.64
C LEU A 162 6.03 -8.87 12.98
N ASN A 163 5.28 -7.77 13.01
CA ASN A 163 5.21 -6.94 14.20
C ASN A 163 4.38 -7.58 15.33
N VAL A 164 3.33 -8.34 15.00
CA VAL A 164 2.62 -9.21 15.97
C VAL A 164 3.61 -10.17 16.63
N ARG A 165 4.49 -10.80 15.85
CA ARG A 165 5.53 -11.67 16.41
C ARG A 165 6.47 -10.89 17.34
N LEU A 166 6.96 -9.73 16.90
CA LEU A 166 7.89 -8.92 17.70
C LEU A 166 7.26 -8.45 19.01
N HIS A 167 5.98 -8.06 18.99
CA HIS A 167 5.19 -7.70 20.17
C HIS A 167 5.05 -8.88 21.14
N ARG A 168 4.50 -10.01 20.67
CA ARG A 168 4.24 -11.18 21.51
C ARG A 168 5.52 -11.82 22.06
N LYS A 169 6.65 -11.70 21.34
CA LYS A 169 7.99 -12.10 21.83
C LYS A 169 8.68 -11.06 22.72
N LYS A 170 8.02 -9.94 23.03
CA LYS A 170 8.56 -8.83 23.85
C LYS A 170 9.84 -8.21 23.29
N GLN A 171 10.06 -8.31 21.99
CA GLN A 171 11.20 -7.70 21.29
C GLN A 171 10.91 -6.24 20.93
N ARG A 172 9.66 -5.92 20.63
CA ARG A 172 9.15 -4.56 20.42
C ARG A 172 7.70 -4.51 20.88
N VAL A 173 7.49 -4.10 22.13
CA VAL A 173 6.16 -4.12 22.75
C VAL A 173 5.33 -2.93 22.28
N ASP A 174 4.32 -3.20 21.46
CA ASP A 174 3.26 -2.26 21.11
C ASP A 174 1.90 -2.98 21.06
N PRO A 175 0.97 -2.71 22.00
CA PRO A 175 -0.33 -3.39 22.08
C PRO A 175 -1.22 -3.22 20.83
N MET A 176 -0.97 -2.20 19.99
CA MET A 176 -1.71 -2.00 18.74
C MET A 176 -1.62 -3.25 17.83
N TRP A 177 -0.52 -4.01 17.91
CA TRP A 177 -0.37 -5.20 17.10
C TRP A 177 -1.35 -6.32 17.46
N GLU A 178 -1.97 -6.32 18.65
CA GLU A 178 -3.05 -7.28 18.95
C GLU A 178 -4.36 -6.94 18.23
N GLU A 179 -4.61 -5.66 17.91
CA GLU A 179 -5.73 -5.27 17.04
C GLU A 179 -5.44 -5.65 15.58
N PHE A 180 -4.20 -5.44 15.13
CA PHE A 180 -3.77 -5.90 13.81
C PHE A 180 -3.83 -7.42 13.68
N ALA A 181 -3.49 -8.19 14.72
CA ALA A 181 -3.61 -9.64 14.73
C ALA A 181 -5.02 -10.13 14.36
N GLN A 182 -6.06 -9.45 14.86
CA GLN A 182 -7.45 -9.76 14.53
C GLN A 182 -7.84 -9.34 13.10
N THR A 183 -7.07 -8.44 12.50
CA THR A 183 -7.35 -7.82 11.20
C THR A 183 -6.61 -8.51 10.04
N VAL A 184 -5.43 -9.11 10.29
CA VAL A 184 -4.63 -9.80 9.25
C VAL A 184 -5.45 -10.74 8.35
N PRO A 185 -6.32 -11.62 8.87
CA PRO A 185 -7.13 -12.48 8.01
C PRO A 185 -8.03 -11.71 7.03
N ARG A 186 -8.58 -10.56 7.45
CA ARG A 186 -9.40 -9.69 6.61
C ARG A 186 -8.59 -9.05 5.50
N PHE A 187 -7.34 -8.64 5.77
CA PHE A 187 -6.47 -8.09 4.74
C PHE A 187 -6.31 -9.03 3.57
N TYR A 188 -6.05 -10.31 3.84
CA TYR A 188 -5.87 -11.30 2.79
C TYR A 188 -7.18 -11.71 2.13
N SER A 189 -8.28 -11.86 2.89
CA SER A 189 -9.56 -12.28 2.33
C SER A 189 -10.21 -11.21 1.44
N GLU A 190 -10.17 -9.94 1.86
CA GLU A 190 -10.73 -8.84 1.07
C GLU A 190 -9.86 -8.53 -0.15
N ALA A 191 -8.52 -8.59 -0.02
CA ALA A 191 -7.63 -8.43 -1.17
C ALA A 191 -7.89 -9.47 -2.26
N MET A 192 -8.17 -10.71 -1.87
CA MET A 192 -8.48 -11.78 -2.83
C MET A 192 -9.76 -11.52 -3.63
N LYS A 193 -10.73 -10.75 -3.09
CA LYS A 193 -11.95 -10.40 -3.82
C LYS A 193 -11.72 -9.33 -4.90
N LEU A 194 -10.61 -8.61 -4.82
CA LEU A 194 -10.22 -7.58 -5.78
C LEU A 194 -9.44 -8.14 -6.99
N LEU A 195 -9.06 -9.43 -6.98
CA LEU A 195 -8.18 -10.09 -7.96
C LEU A 195 -8.85 -11.26 -8.68
#